data_AF-A0A9P4IKA9-F1
#
_entry.id   AF-A0A9P4IKA9-F1
#
_cell.length_a   1.000
_cell.length_b   1.000
_cell.length_c   1.000
_cell.angle_alpha   90.00
_cell.angle_beta   90.00
_cell.angle_gamma   90.00
#
_symmetry.space_group_name_H-M   'P 1'
#
loop_
_entity.id
_entity.type
_entity.pdbx_description
1 polymer ?
#
loop_
_entity_poly.entity_id
_entity_poly.type
_entity_poly.pdbx_seq_one_letter_code
_entity_poly.pdbx_strand_id
1 'polypeptide(L)' 'GEINWDCPCLGGMAHGPCGEEFRAAFSCFVFSKEEPKGMDCIDKFRGMQDCFRKYPEVYGEELADDE' A
#
# COMPACT_ATOMS: atom_id res chain seq x y z
N GLY A 1 -10.07 15.24 -0.68
CA GLY A 1 -10.49 13.86 -1.01
C GLY A 1 -10.43 13.07 0.26
N GLU A 2 -11.40 12.22 0.52
CA GLU A 2 -11.40 11.33 1.67
C GLU A 2 -11.25 9.90 1.16
N ILE A 3 -10.41 9.10 1.82
CA ILE A 3 -10.17 7.70 1.43
C ILE A 3 -11.08 6.81 2.28
N ASN A 4 -11.88 5.98 1.63
CA ASN A 4 -12.68 4.98 2.31
C ASN A 4 -11.86 3.68 2.48
N TRP A 5 -11.33 3.48 3.68
CA TRP A 5 -10.51 2.31 4.03
C TRP A 5 -11.30 1.01 4.13
N ASP A 6 -12.64 1.10 4.20
CA ASP A 6 -13.55 -0.05 4.22
C ASP A 6 -14.05 -0.42 2.83
N CYS A 7 -13.52 0.23 1.78
CA CYS A 7 -13.84 -0.16 0.41
C CYS A 7 -13.33 -1.59 0.15
N PRO A 8 -14.19 -2.51 -0.33
CA PRO A 8 -13.75 -3.86 -0.71
C PRO A 8 -12.68 -3.84 -1.80
N CYS A 9 -12.59 -2.74 -2.56
CA CYS A 9 -11.55 -2.51 -3.56
C CYS A 9 -10.12 -2.46 -3.00
N LEU A 10 -9.95 -2.17 -1.70
CA LEU A 10 -8.64 -2.11 -1.06
C LEU A 10 -8.20 -3.47 -0.49
N GLY A 11 -8.98 -4.53 -0.70
CA GLY A 11 -8.61 -5.91 -0.34
C GLY A 11 -8.33 -6.13 1.14
N GLY A 12 -8.81 -5.24 2.02
CA GLY A 12 -8.50 -5.31 3.46
C GLY A 12 -7.04 -4.99 3.83
N MET A 13 -6.20 -4.55 2.88
CA MET A 13 -4.78 -4.25 3.14
C MET A 13 -4.59 -3.18 4.21
N ALA A 14 -5.55 -2.25 4.33
CA ALA A 14 -5.55 -1.22 5.36
C ALA A 14 -5.74 -1.76 6.78
N HIS A 15 -6.28 -2.96 6.97
CA HIS A 15 -6.62 -3.51 8.29
C HIS A 15 -5.68 -4.63 8.77
N GLY A 16 -4.64 -4.95 7.98
CA GLY A 16 -3.65 -5.97 8.30
C GLY A 16 -2.44 -5.45 9.11
N PRO A 17 -1.45 -6.33 9.40
CA PRO A 17 -0.24 -5.97 10.14
C PRO A 17 0.60 -4.86 9.48
N CYS A 18 0.47 -4.68 8.16
CA CYS A 18 1.10 -3.58 7.41
C CYS A 18 0.13 -2.45 7.04
N GLY A 19 -1.04 -2.40 7.68
CA GLY A 19 -2.09 -1.44 7.36
C GLY A 19 -1.67 0.02 7.55
N GLU A 20 -0.78 0.32 8.50
CA GLU A 20 -0.24 1.67 8.68
C GLU A 20 0.61 2.11 7.49
N GLU A 21 1.54 1.26 7.05
CA GLU A 21 2.39 1.54 5.89
C GLU A 21 1.56 1.66 4.60
N PHE A 22 0.59 0.76 4.43
CA PHE A 22 -0.35 0.83 3.31
C PHE A 22 -1.15 2.13 3.31
N ARG A 23 -1.74 2.52 4.44
CA ARG A 23 -2.48 3.77 4.56
C ARG A 23 -1.61 4.98 4.26
N ALA A 24 -0.36 4.99 4.72
CA ALA A 24 0.56 6.08 4.48
C ALA A 24 0.94 6.20 2.99
N ALA A 25 1.30 5.09 2.35
CA ALA A 25 1.65 5.05 0.93
C ALA A 25 0.45 5.40 0.03
N PHE A 26 -0.71 4.79 0.31
CA PHE A 26 -1.92 5.00 -0.49
C PHE A 26 -2.49 6.41 -0.32
N SER A 27 -2.44 6.98 0.89
CA SER A 27 -2.82 8.37 1.12
C SER A 27 -1.91 9.33 0.35
N CYS A 28 -0.60 9.12 0.44
CA CYS A 28 0.37 9.91 -0.32
C CYS A 28 0.04 9.84 -1.83
N PHE A 29 -0.14 8.63 -2.37
CA PHE A 29 -0.47 8.46 -3.78
C PHE A 29 -1.74 9.20 -4.18
N VAL A 30 -2.85 9.04 -3.43
CA VAL A 30 -4.13 9.69 -3.75
C VAL A 30 -4.00 11.21 -3.80
N PHE A 31 -3.23 11.80 -2.88
CA PHE A 31 -3.04 13.24 -2.76
C PHE A 31 -1.87 13.81 -3.58
N SER A 32 -0.98 12.97 -4.12
CA SER A 32 0.13 13.39 -4.98
C SER A 32 -0.39 14.19 -6.17
N LYS A 33 0.29 15.31 -6.43
CA LYS A 33 0.08 16.17 -7.60
C LYS A 33 1.23 16.08 -8.61
N GLU A 34 2.23 15.26 -8.35
CA GLU A 34 3.35 15.04 -9.26
C GLU A 34 2.92 14.33 -10.54
N GLU A 35 3.70 14.53 -11.60
CA GLU A 35 3.54 13.82 -12.87
C GLU A 35 4.87 13.11 -13.20
N PRO A 36 4.93 11.76 -13.14
CA PRO A 36 3.86 10.83 -12.79
C PRO A 36 3.41 10.86 -11.32
N LYS A 37 2.13 10.55 -11.11
CA LYS A 37 1.50 10.54 -9.79
C LYS A 37 2.19 9.55 -8.85
N GLY A 38 2.56 10.01 -7.66
CA GLY A 38 3.18 9.20 -6.62
C GLY A 38 4.70 9.09 -6.69
N MET A 39 5.38 9.84 -7.57
CA MET A 39 6.86 9.90 -7.54
C MET A 39 7.41 10.40 -6.21
N ASP A 40 6.70 11.29 -5.54
CA ASP A 40 7.00 11.78 -4.19
C ASP A 40 6.74 10.74 -3.08
N CYS A 41 6.01 9.66 -3.40
CA CYS A 41 5.58 8.65 -2.44
C CYS A 41 6.41 7.37 -2.48
N ILE A 42 7.45 7.29 -3.31
CA ILE A 42 8.23 6.07 -3.55
C ILE A 42 8.78 5.47 -2.25
N ASP A 43 9.28 6.29 -1.33
CA ASP A 43 9.81 5.79 -0.06
C ASP A 43 8.72 5.22 0.86
N LYS A 44 7.48 5.71 0.75
CA LYS A 44 6.32 5.13 1.47
C LYS A 44 5.96 3.77 0.88
N PHE A 45 5.96 3.63 -0.44
CA PHE A 45 5.74 2.34 -1.09
C PHE A 45 6.83 1.32 -0.78
N ARG A 46 8.10 1.77 -0.66
CA ARG A 46 9.20 0.91 -0.19
C ARG A 46 8.95 0.41 1.24
N GLY A 47 8.57 1.30 2.16
CA GLY A 47 8.23 0.93 3.54
C GLY A 47 7.10 -0.10 3.62
N MET A 48 6.07 0.08 2.79
CA MET A 48 4.97 -0.87 2.64
C MET A 48 5.45 -2.24 2.13
N GLN A 49 6.26 -2.28 1.05
CA GLN A 49 6.82 -3.54 0.54
C GLN A 49 7.73 -4.23 1.55
N ASP A 50 8.57 -3.48 2.26
CA ASP A 50 9.44 -4.02 3.30
C ASP A 50 8.63 -4.57 4.48
N CYS A 51 7.47 -3.98 4.77
CA CYS A 51 6.53 -4.55 5.73
C CYS A 51 5.92 -5.85 5.19
N PHE A 52 5.43 -5.89 3.95
CA PHE A 52 4.82 -7.09 3.38
C PHE A 52 5.79 -8.28 3.38
N ARG A 53 7.07 -8.05 3.09
CA ARG A 53 8.13 -9.08 3.16
C ARG A 53 8.32 -9.69 4.55
N LYS A 54 7.93 -8.99 5.62
CA LYS A 54 7.98 -9.51 7.00
C LYS A 54 6.81 -10.43 7.33
N TYR A 55 5.72 -10.37 6.56
CA TYR A 55 4.52 -11.18 6.76
C TYR A 55 4.16 -11.95 5.48
N PRO A 56 5.04 -12.84 4.98
CA PRO A 56 4.81 -13.61 3.77
C PRO A 56 3.62 -14.57 3.88
N GLU A 57 3.21 -14.94 5.09
CA GLU A 57 2.02 -15.76 5.33
C GLU A 57 0.70 -15.00 5.07
N VAL A 58 0.72 -13.66 5.13
CA VAL A 58 -0.45 -12.79 4.93
C VAL A 58 -0.43 -12.16 3.54
N TYR A 59 0.75 -11.72 3.08
CA TYR A 59 0.91 -10.97 1.83
C TYR A 59 1.70 -11.72 0.76
N GLY A 60 2.12 -12.96 1.02
CA GLY A 60 2.96 -13.71 0.09
C GLY A 60 2.29 -14.03 -1.23
N GLU A 61 0.98 -14.29 -1.24
CA GLU A 61 0.22 -14.50 -2.49
C GLU A 61 0.09 -13.19 -3.29
N GLU A 62 -0.05 -12.04 -2.63
CA GLU A 62 -0.13 -10.72 -3.28
C GLU A 62 1.24 -10.21 -3.77
N LEU A 63 2.33 -10.73 -3.19
CA LEU A 63 3.72 -10.44 -3.56
C LEU A 63 4.30 -11.47 -4.53
N ALA A 64 3.62 -12.60 -4.74
CA ALA A 64 4.01 -13.58 -5.73
C ALA A 64 3.79 -12.93 -7.10
N ASP A 65 4.90 -12.64 -7.78
CA ASP A 65 4.88 -12.27 -9.20
C ASP A 65 4.25 -13.48 -9.92
N ASP A 66 3.01 -13.33 -10.40
CA ASP A 66 2.35 -14.29 -11.29
C ASP A 66 3.26 -14.44 -12.52
N GLU A 67 4.09 -15.49 -12.52
CA GLU A 67 4.90 -15.92 -13.68
C GLU A 67 4.01 -16.42 -14.83
#